data_AF-A0A519HQX3-F1
#
_entry.id   AF-A0A519HQX3-F1
#
_cell.length_a   1.000
_cell.length_b   1.000
_cell.length_c   1.000
_cell.angle_alpha   90.00
_cell.angle_beta   90.00
_cell.angle_gamma   90.00
#
_symmetry.space_group_name_H-M   'P 1'
#
loop_
_entity.id
_entity.type
_entity.pdbx_description
1 polymer ?
#
loop_
_entity_poly.entity_id
_entity_poly.type
_entity_poly.pdbx_seq_one_letter_code
_entity_poly.pdbx_strand_id
1 'polypeptide(L)'
;MKILPFEEAFPDSPAYRELQPLRIPAGWRIGWNQLLVTMDGDLTGIGGSSVFHGTNEGRRFNIDVEFRPEFDPEGAFHLTVIYQPWPRTDRGRRRQDVPFRFDGDALTVHRFETRSYPALIAELEHWIARCTVWEREGC
;
A
#
# COMPACT_ATOMS: atom_id res chain seq x y z
N MET A 1 -15.07 22.83 34.68
CA MET A 1 -13.96 22.52 33.76
C MET A 1 -14.55 22.55 32.35
N LYS A 2 -14.12 23.47 31.49
CA LYS A 2 -14.65 23.56 30.11
C LYS A 2 -13.83 22.61 29.26
N ILE A 3 -14.45 21.53 28.77
CA ILE A 3 -13.79 20.60 27.86
C ILE A 3 -13.75 21.30 26.50
N LEU A 4 -12.55 21.54 25.97
CA LEU A 4 -12.38 22.06 24.63
C LEU A 4 -12.83 21.00 23.61
N PRO A 5 -13.43 21.40 22.47
CA PRO A 5 -13.62 20.51 21.32
C PRO A 5 -12.32 19.78 20.95
N PHE A 6 -12.41 18.54 20.47
CA PHE A 6 -11.23 17.72 20.15
C PHE A 6 -10.32 18.40 19.11
N GLU A 7 -10.88 19.20 18.21
CA GLU A 7 -10.17 19.98 17.18
C GLU A 7 -9.36 21.13 17.75
N GLU A 8 -9.86 21.80 18.79
CA GLU A 8 -9.15 22.88 19.48
C GLU A 8 -8.07 22.33 20.41
N ALA A 9 -8.27 21.13 20.96
CA ALA A 9 -7.31 20.46 21.83
C ALA A 9 -6.17 19.78 21.05
N PHE A 10 -6.42 19.34 19.81
CA PHE A 10 -5.46 18.64 18.96
C PHE A 10 -5.48 19.16 17.52
N PRO A 11 -5.09 20.42 17.29
CA PRO A 11 -5.17 21.05 15.97
C PRO A 11 -4.31 20.35 14.91
N ASP A 12 -3.22 19.68 15.32
CA ASP A 12 -2.31 18.96 14.42
C ASP A 12 -2.64 17.46 14.28
N SER A 13 -3.78 17.02 14.82
CA SER A 13 -4.16 15.61 14.79
C SER A 13 -4.28 15.11 13.34
N PRO A 14 -3.66 13.95 13.00
CA PRO A 14 -3.83 13.32 11.71
C PRO A 14 -5.30 13.04 11.35
N ALA A 15 -6.19 12.96 12.34
CA ALA A 15 -7.62 12.75 12.15
C ALA A 15 -8.31 13.86 11.34
N TYR A 16 -7.70 15.06 11.27
CA TYR A 16 -8.23 16.20 10.52
C TYR A 16 -7.56 16.41 9.16
N ARG A 17 -6.60 15.54 8.80
CA ARG A 17 -5.95 15.64 7.49
C ARG A 17 -6.83 15.01 6.43
N GLU A 18 -6.95 15.68 5.29
CA GLU A 18 -7.68 15.14 4.15
C GLU A 18 -6.89 14.00 3.50
N LEU A 19 -7.35 12.78 3.73
CA LEU A 19 -6.81 11.58 3.08
C LEU A 19 -7.15 11.58 1.60
N GLN A 20 -6.19 11.12 0.80
CA GLN A 20 -6.41 10.86 -0.63
C GLN A 20 -7.52 9.82 -0.80
N PRO A 21 -8.63 10.17 -1.48
CA PRO A 21 -9.66 9.20 -1.81
C PRO A 21 -9.08 8.12 -2.74
N LEU A 22 -9.27 6.86 -2.36
CA LEU A 22 -8.82 5.68 -3.12
C LEU A 22 -10.00 4.76 -3.41
N ARG A 23 -10.06 4.22 -4.64
CA ARG A 23 -10.98 3.15 -5.02
C ARG A 23 -10.42 1.80 -4.59
N ILE A 24 -10.92 1.29 -3.46
CA ILE A 24 -10.49 0.02 -2.87
C ILE A 24 -11.64 -0.99 -2.91
N PRO A 25 -11.60 -2.01 -3.81
CA PRO A 25 -12.59 -3.08 -3.83
C PRO A 25 -12.59 -3.91 -2.53
N ALA A 26 -13.64 -4.71 -2.34
CA ALA A 26 -13.71 -5.64 -1.22
C ALA A 26 -12.58 -6.68 -1.25
N GLY A 27 -12.17 -7.15 -0.07
CA GLY A 27 -11.12 -8.17 0.10
C GLY A 27 -9.74 -7.62 0.43
N TRP A 28 -9.56 -6.30 0.42
CA TRP A 28 -8.35 -5.64 0.90
C TRP A 28 -8.43 -5.35 2.40
N ARG A 29 -7.34 -5.67 3.11
CA ARG A 29 -7.03 -5.13 4.43
C ARG A 29 -6.01 -4.03 4.25
N ILE A 30 -6.36 -2.83 4.70
CA ILE A 30 -5.45 -1.69 4.72
C ILE A 30 -4.75 -1.67 6.08
N GLY A 31 -3.42 -1.84 6.07
CA GLY A 31 -2.61 -1.78 7.29
C GLY A 31 -2.45 -0.34 7.74
N TRP A 32 -2.03 0.53 6.81
CA TRP A 32 -1.98 1.97 6.99
C TRP A 32 -2.16 2.68 5.64
N ASN A 33 -2.69 3.89 5.69
CA ASN A 33 -2.78 4.81 4.57
C ASN A 33 -2.42 6.21 5.08
N GLN A 34 -1.29 6.73 4.61
CA GLN A 34 -0.78 8.06 4.93
C GLN A 34 -0.82 8.99 3.71
N LEU A 35 -1.45 8.56 2.61
CA LEU A 35 -1.61 9.37 1.40
C LEU A 35 -2.59 10.52 1.68
N LEU A 36 -2.12 11.76 1.56
CA LEU A 36 -2.91 12.98 1.77
C LEU A 36 -3.16 13.69 0.44
N VAL A 37 -4.30 14.37 0.31
CA VAL A 37 -4.61 15.18 -0.88
C VAL A 37 -3.53 16.25 -1.14
N THR A 38 -2.94 16.80 -0.08
CA THR A 38 -1.89 17.85 -0.16
C THR A 38 -0.58 17.36 -0.76
N MET A 39 -0.35 16.04 -0.84
CA MET A 39 0.86 15.48 -1.45
C MET A 39 0.94 15.76 -2.97
N ASP A 40 -0.17 16.18 -3.58
CA ASP A 40 -0.15 16.82 -4.89
C ASP A 40 0.37 18.27 -4.77
N GLY A 41 1.70 18.41 -4.83
CA GLY A 41 2.38 19.71 -4.81
C GLY A 41 3.09 20.05 -3.49
N ASP A 42 2.77 19.38 -2.38
CA ASP A 42 3.47 19.53 -1.10
C ASP A 42 3.82 18.19 -0.46
N LEU A 43 5.09 17.80 -0.61
CA LEU A 43 5.66 16.59 -0.02
C LEU A 43 6.33 16.87 1.34
N THR A 44 6.19 18.08 1.89
CA THR A 44 6.77 18.41 3.19
C THR A 44 6.12 17.57 4.30
N GLY A 45 6.95 17.06 5.21
CA GLY A 45 6.49 16.22 6.32
C GLY A 45 6.30 14.74 5.98
N ILE A 46 6.57 14.30 4.74
CA ILE A 46 6.70 12.87 4.44
C ILE A 46 8.06 12.38 4.94
N GLY A 47 8.07 11.74 6.11
CA GLY A 47 9.25 11.02 6.60
C GLY A 47 9.44 9.75 5.80
N GLY A 48 10.63 9.53 5.24
CA GLY A 48 10.97 8.37 4.39
C GLY A 48 10.54 7.05 5.02
N SER A 49 9.39 6.53 4.57
CA SER A 49 8.73 5.35 5.12
C SER A 49 7.63 4.88 4.18
N SER A 50 7.12 3.66 4.42
CA SER A 50 5.92 3.15 3.73
C SER A 50 4.72 4.04 4.03
N VAL A 51 4.22 4.73 3.00
CA VAL A 51 3.08 5.65 3.06
C VAL A 51 1.74 4.97 2.77
N PHE A 52 1.77 3.77 2.17
CA PHE A 52 0.56 2.96 1.97
C PHE A 52 0.91 1.49 2.04
N HIS A 53 0.07 0.72 2.74
CA HIS A 53 0.19 -0.73 2.80
C HIS A 53 -1.17 -1.41 2.74
N GLY A 54 -1.35 -2.25 1.73
CA GLY A 54 -2.58 -3.02 1.50
C GLY A 54 -2.29 -4.50 1.25
N THR A 55 -3.07 -5.37 1.86
CA THR A 55 -2.99 -6.82 1.63
C THR A 55 -4.34 -7.37 1.19
N ASN A 56 -4.36 -8.16 0.11
CA ASN A 56 -5.50 -8.98 -0.27
C ASN A 56 -5.13 -10.45 -0.09
N GLU A 57 -5.46 -11.02 1.07
CA GLU A 57 -5.07 -12.40 1.42
C GLU A 57 -5.76 -13.43 0.55
N GLY A 58 -7.03 -13.19 0.20
CA GLY A 58 -7.81 -14.08 -0.66
C GLY A 58 -7.20 -14.23 -2.06
N ARG A 59 -6.53 -13.17 -2.53
CA ARG A 59 -5.78 -13.16 -3.80
C ARG A 59 -4.26 -13.30 -3.63
N ARG A 60 -3.79 -13.36 -2.38
CA ARG A 60 -2.38 -13.50 -1.99
C ARG A 60 -1.46 -12.39 -2.52
N PHE A 61 -1.99 -11.17 -2.61
CA PHE A 61 -1.24 -9.99 -3.03
C PHE A 61 -1.01 -9.02 -1.88
N ASN A 62 0.12 -8.33 -1.94
CA ASN A 62 0.44 -7.17 -1.11
C ASN A 62 0.90 -6.03 -2.00
N ILE A 63 0.52 -4.81 -1.64
CA ILE A 63 0.98 -3.58 -2.27
C ILE A 63 1.56 -2.71 -1.16
N ASP A 64 2.78 -2.27 -1.36
CA ASP A 64 3.47 -1.33 -0.51
C ASP A 64 3.90 -0.11 -1.35
N VAL A 65 3.73 1.08 -0.80
CA VAL A 65 4.20 2.33 -1.40
C VAL A 65 5.10 3.02 -0.40
N GLU A 66 6.32 3.34 -0.82
CA GLU A 66 7.29 4.07 -0.03
C GLU A 66 7.57 5.41 -0.69
N PHE A 67 7.80 6.45 0.12
CA PHE A 67 8.45 7.67 -0.36
C PHE A 67 9.90 7.66 0.11
N ARG A 68 10.85 7.77 -0.82
CA ARG A 68 12.28 7.71 -0.54
C ARG A 68 12.94 9.05 -0.88
N PRO A 69 13.19 9.93 0.12
CA PRO A 69 13.91 11.19 -0.07
C PRO A 69 15.43 11.05 0.12
N GLU A 70 15.94 9.84 0.39
CA GLU A 70 17.36 9.64 0.67
C GLU A 70 18.21 9.96 -0.57
N PHE A 71 19.11 10.93 -0.43
CA PHE A 71 20.03 11.44 -1.46
C PHE A 71 19.40 12.23 -2.62
N ASP A 72 18.08 12.43 -2.60
CA ASP A 72 17.35 13.28 -3.55
C ASP A 72 16.36 14.19 -2.80
N PRO A 73 16.59 15.52 -2.78
CA PRO A 73 15.69 16.47 -2.13
C PRO A 73 14.26 16.45 -2.65
N GLU A 74 14.06 16.02 -3.90
CA GLU A 74 12.72 15.90 -4.50
C GLU A 74 12.06 14.54 -4.19
N GLY A 75 12.85 13.55 -3.77
CA GLY A 75 12.43 12.18 -3.49
C GLY A 75 11.71 11.48 -4.65
N ALA A 76 11.34 10.22 -4.44
CA ALA A 76 10.48 9.48 -5.36
C ALA A 76 9.56 8.52 -4.59
N PHE A 77 8.38 8.29 -5.16
CA PHE A 77 7.50 7.22 -4.73
C PHE A 77 7.91 5.92 -5.40
N HIS A 78 7.96 4.85 -4.60
CA HIS A 78 8.23 3.49 -5.05
C HIS A 78 7.04 2.62 -4.67
N LEU A 79 6.30 2.13 -5.66
CA LEU A 79 5.23 1.16 -5.50
C LEU A 79 5.78 -0.23 -5.80
N THR A 80 5.58 -1.16 -4.88
CA THR A 80 5.92 -2.57 -5.05
C THR A 80 4.68 -3.43 -4.88
N VAL A 81 4.44 -4.33 -5.84
CA VAL A 81 3.41 -5.37 -5.74
C VAL A 81 4.07 -6.72 -5.55
N ILE A 82 3.64 -7.43 -4.52
CA ILE A 82 4.16 -8.74 -4.13
C ILE A 82 3.04 -9.77 -4.22
N TYR A 83 3.36 -10.95 -4.74
CA TYR A 83 2.50 -12.12 -4.76
C TYR A 83 3.13 -13.25 -3.96
N GLN A 84 2.36 -13.89 -3.10
CA GLN A 84 2.80 -15.10 -2.42
C GLN A 84 2.18 -16.33 -3.11
N PRO A 85 2.98 -17.19 -3.75
CA PRO A 85 2.50 -18.48 -4.26
C PRO A 85 1.91 -19.35 -3.16
N TRP A 86 1.03 -20.28 -3.53
CA TRP A 86 0.58 -21.30 -2.59
C TRP A 86 1.74 -22.23 -2.23
N PRO A 87 1.99 -22.48 -0.93
CA PRO A 87 2.97 -23.48 -0.53
C PRO A 87 2.60 -24.83 -1.15
N ARG A 88 3.62 -25.61 -1.54
CA ARG A 88 3.43 -26.89 -2.20
C ARG A 88 3.93 -28.04 -1.32
N THR A 89 3.27 -29.19 -1.41
CA THR A 89 3.80 -30.46 -0.89
C THR A 89 4.98 -30.91 -1.77
N ASP A 90 5.78 -31.87 -1.31
CA ASP A 90 6.83 -32.50 -2.14
C ASP A 90 6.31 -33.10 -3.46
N ARG A 91 5.01 -33.45 -3.51
CA ARG A 91 4.31 -33.93 -4.71
C ARG A 91 3.66 -32.81 -5.55
N GLY A 92 3.98 -31.53 -5.30
CA GLY A 92 3.51 -30.37 -6.07
C GLY A 92 2.08 -29.89 -5.80
N ARG A 93 1.33 -30.51 -4.87
CA ARG A 93 -0.05 -30.09 -4.53
C ARG A 93 -0.05 -28.84 -3.65
N ARG A 94 -1.04 -27.97 -3.82
CA ARG A 94 -1.26 -26.80 -2.95
C ARG A 94 -1.50 -27.26 -1.51
N ARG A 95 -0.85 -26.60 -0.55
CA ARG A 95 -1.09 -26.73 0.88
C ARG A 95 -2.00 -25.62 1.34
N GLN A 96 -3.19 -26.00 1.82
CA GLN A 96 -4.18 -25.07 2.38
C GLN A 96 -4.20 -25.10 3.91
N ASP A 97 -3.49 -26.07 4.51
CA ASP A 97 -3.31 -26.26 5.94
C ASP A 97 -2.31 -25.27 6.57
N VAL A 98 -1.59 -24.52 5.75
CA VAL A 98 -0.56 -23.58 6.19
C VAL A 98 -1.13 -22.16 6.23
N PRO A 99 -0.92 -21.40 7.34
CA PRO A 99 -1.38 -20.03 7.42
C PRO A 99 -0.85 -19.11 6.32
N PHE A 100 -1.71 -18.15 5.97
CA PHE A 100 -1.40 -16.87 5.33
C PHE A 100 -0.08 -16.24 5.79
N ARG A 101 1.00 -16.22 5.00
CA ARG A 101 2.14 -15.31 5.25
C ARG A 101 2.90 -14.98 3.97
N PHE A 102 3.44 -13.76 3.90
CA PHE A 102 4.53 -13.44 2.99
C PHE A 102 5.83 -13.97 3.59
N ASP A 103 6.55 -14.78 2.84
CA ASP A 103 7.85 -15.33 3.26
C ASP A 103 8.87 -15.29 2.10
N GLY A 104 9.96 -16.05 2.21
CA GLY A 104 11.05 -16.02 1.22
C GLY A 104 10.64 -16.43 -0.20
N ASP A 105 9.48 -17.08 -0.36
CA ASP A 105 8.96 -17.48 -1.68
C ASP A 105 8.11 -16.37 -2.34
N ALA A 106 7.93 -15.23 -1.69
CA ALA A 106 7.19 -14.11 -2.22
C ALA A 106 7.87 -13.54 -3.49
N LEU A 107 7.06 -13.29 -4.51
CA LEU A 107 7.52 -12.79 -5.80
C LEU A 107 7.14 -11.33 -5.94
N THR A 108 8.12 -10.47 -6.25
CA THR A 108 7.81 -9.13 -6.75
C THR A 108 7.24 -9.26 -8.16
N VAL A 109 5.99 -8.83 -8.34
CA VAL A 109 5.28 -8.96 -9.62
C VAL A 109 5.21 -7.66 -10.38
N HIS A 110 5.44 -6.54 -9.69
CA HIS A 110 5.50 -5.22 -10.29
C HIS A 110 6.29 -4.27 -9.38
N ARG A 111 6.99 -3.34 -10.04
CA ARG A 111 7.63 -2.18 -9.43
C ARG A 111 7.32 -0.97 -10.30
N PHE A 112 7.03 0.14 -9.65
CA PHE A 112 6.82 1.42 -10.30
C PHE A 112 7.47 2.52 -9.47
N GLU A 113 8.14 3.44 -10.15
CA GLU A 113 8.80 4.58 -9.54
C GLU A 113 8.29 5.86 -10.21
N THR A 114 7.92 6.86 -9.42
CA THR A 114 7.47 8.15 -9.94
C THR A 114 7.70 9.28 -8.96
N ARG A 115 7.88 10.49 -9.48
CA ARG A 115 7.80 11.74 -8.70
C ARG A 115 6.42 12.39 -8.78
N SER A 116 5.58 11.94 -9.71
CA SER A 116 4.24 12.48 -9.91
C SER A 116 3.26 11.79 -8.97
N TYR A 117 2.73 12.55 -8.00
CA TYR A 117 1.70 12.05 -7.11
C TYR A 117 0.42 11.61 -7.86
N PRO A 118 -0.09 12.35 -8.86
CA PRO A 118 -1.19 11.86 -9.69
C PRO A 118 -0.89 10.53 -10.40
N ALA A 119 0.33 10.36 -10.92
CA ALA A 119 0.73 9.10 -11.55
C ALA A 119 0.82 7.95 -10.53
N LEU A 120 1.29 8.23 -9.31
CA LEU A 120 1.29 7.26 -8.22
C LEU A 120 -0.12 6.78 -7.90
N ILE A 121 -1.07 7.70 -7.72
CA ILE A 121 -2.45 7.34 -7.38
C ILE A 121 -3.10 6.53 -8.50
N ALA A 122 -2.89 6.90 -9.76
CA ALA A 122 -3.39 6.14 -10.89
C ALA A 122 -2.82 4.71 -10.95
N GLU A 123 -1.51 4.55 -10.75
CA GLU A 123 -0.87 3.23 -10.75
C GLU A 123 -1.31 2.39 -9.55
N LEU A 124 -1.43 3.00 -8.37
CA LEU A 124 -1.91 2.35 -7.16
C LEU A 124 -3.34 1.82 -7.33
N GLU A 125 -4.28 2.65 -7.80
CA GLU A 125 -5.65 2.23 -8.05
C GLU A 125 -5.71 1.14 -9.14
N HIS A 126 -4.89 1.26 -10.18
CA HIS A 126 -4.78 0.23 -11.22
C HIS A 126 -4.40 -1.13 -10.62
N TRP A 127 -3.35 -1.18 -9.79
CA TRP A 127 -2.88 -2.43 -9.19
C TRP A 127 -3.80 -2.98 -8.11
N ILE A 128 -4.45 -2.11 -7.31
CA ILE A 128 -5.50 -2.53 -6.38
C ILE A 128 -6.64 -3.22 -7.13
N ALA A 129 -7.15 -2.60 -8.21
CA ALA A 129 -8.21 -3.17 -9.02
C ALA A 129 -7.77 -4.49 -9.68
N ARG A 130 -6.59 -4.50 -10.30
CA ARG A 130 -6.02 -5.67 -10.98
C ARG A 130 -5.85 -6.84 -10.02
N CYS A 131 -5.20 -6.65 -8.88
CA CYS A 131 -4.95 -7.70 -7.89
C CYS A 131 -6.23 -8.21 -7.20
N THR A 132 -7.36 -7.52 -7.34
CA THR A 132 -8.66 -8.00 -6.85
C THR A 132 -9.23 -9.12 -7.73
N VAL A 133 -8.99 -9.06 -9.05
CA VAL A 133 -9.52 -10.02 -10.02
C VAL A 133 -8.46 -10.97 -10.57
N TRP A 134 -7.18 -10.66 -10.38
CA TRP A 134 -6.10 -11.47 -10.90
C TRP A 134 -5.96 -12.78 -10.11
N GLU A 135 -6.24 -13.89 -10.78
CA GLU A 135 -5.92 -15.23 -10.29
C GLU A 135 -4.57 -15.65 -10.87
N ARG A 136 -3.50 -15.43 -10.10
CA ARG A 136 -2.15 -15.85 -10.48
C ARG A 136 -1.86 -17.23 -9.91
N GLU A 137 -1.49 -18.18 -10.76
CA GLU A 137 -0.66 -19.35 -10.46
C GLU A 137 -0.06 -19.92 -11.77
N GLY A 138 1.27 -20.08 -11.84
CA GLY A 138 1.98 -20.79 -12.92
C GLY A 138 1.76 -20.22 -14.33
N CYS A 139 2.67 -19.35 -14.77
CA CYS A 139 2.77 -18.99 -16.19
C CYS A 139 3.08 -20.23 -17.05
#